data_AF-A0A6M0SF42-F1
#
_entry.id   AF-A0A6M0SF42-F1
#
_cell.length_a   1.000
_cell.length_b   1.000
_cell.length_c   1.000
_cell.angle_alpha   90.00
_cell.angle_beta   90.00
_cell.angle_gamma   90.00
#
_symmetry.space_group_name_H-M   'P 1'
#
loop_
_entity.id
_entity.type
_entity.pdbx_description
1 polymer ?
#
loop_
_entity_poly.entity_id
_entity_poly.type
_entity_poly.pdbx_seq_one_letter_code
_entity_poly.pdbx_strand_id
1 'polypeptide(L)'
;MTFRVLNFFNRPKRSLKFFGALMAATLTITTSPALAGDPFRAGDERNIGPHAEEAFEAFFKEGDYVGARAALELAKDSEAGEPLVHSMAASMAYLDEDWDKLEEEVALTRSTAETLLETDPLRGHIYSAVGIFMEGAHMMSTQGVARSTPAALAMLQQVFGHIGEAEKIDSTDPELNLVKGFMDLMLAVNLPFSNPEDAIERLSQYGNPSYLAYRGIALGYRDLGQMPDAMEAVEQALETAPENPELFYLKAQLHRRQEETDDSVAMFDKALEYAAQLPPSLTRKIYKEKCRTLGGSHETCGKEASDFVAELGKSE
;
A
#
# COMPACT_ATOMS: atom_id res chain seq x y z
N MET A 1 80.44 -51.61 -22.86
CA MET A 1 80.32 -50.86 -21.59
C MET A 1 79.59 -51.73 -20.59
N THR A 2 79.96 -51.69 -19.31
CA THR A 2 79.55 -52.62 -18.24
C THR A 2 79.63 -51.93 -16.87
N PHE A 3 78.90 -52.45 -15.85
CA PHE A 3 78.80 -51.90 -14.47
C PHE A 3 78.13 -50.49 -14.41
N ARG A 4 77.59 -49.93 -13.30
CA ARG A 4 77.32 -50.31 -11.89
C ARG A 4 76.26 -49.32 -11.32
N VAL A 5 75.48 -49.52 -10.24
CA VAL A 5 75.23 -50.68 -9.34
C VAL A 5 73.68 -50.90 -9.30
N LEU A 6 72.82 -51.02 -8.27
CA LEU A 6 72.80 -51.30 -6.79
C LEU A 6 71.41 -51.91 -6.43
N ASN A 7 71.24 -52.42 -5.21
CA ASN A 7 69.93 -52.71 -4.56
C ASN A 7 69.62 -51.61 -3.52
N PHE A 8 68.39 -51.50 -2.99
CA PHE A 8 68.15 -51.64 -1.53
C PHE A 8 66.65 -51.81 -1.15
N PHE A 9 66.42 -52.83 -0.31
CA PHE A 9 65.25 -53.26 0.46
C PHE A 9 63.97 -52.39 0.63
N ASN A 10 62.85 -52.90 0.09
CA ASN A 10 61.76 -53.57 0.85
C ASN A 10 61.09 -52.86 2.07
N ARG A 11 59.79 -52.53 1.97
CA ARG A 11 58.70 -53.07 2.85
C ARG A 11 57.27 -52.78 2.33
N PRO A 12 56.23 -53.54 2.77
CA PRO A 12 54.92 -53.58 2.11
C PRO A 12 53.86 -52.61 2.65
N LYS A 13 52.76 -52.47 1.89
CA LYS A 13 51.60 -51.62 2.15
C LYS A 13 50.89 -51.94 3.47
N ARG A 14 50.49 -50.91 4.22
CA ARG A 14 49.41 -50.99 5.23
C ARG A 14 48.13 -50.39 4.66
N SER A 15 47.01 -51.08 4.82
CA SER A 15 45.68 -50.60 4.44
C SER A 15 45.13 -49.65 5.50
N LEU A 16 44.76 -48.44 5.11
CA LEU A 16 43.97 -47.54 5.95
C LEU A 16 42.49 -47.76 5.63
N LYS A 17 41.71 -48.24 6.60
CA LYS A 17 40.25 -48.36 6.47
C LYS A 17 39.63 -47.00 6.82
N PHE A 18 38.92 -46.39 5.87
CA PHE A 18 38.04 -45.26 6.18
C PHE A 18 36.89 -45.75 7.07
N PHE A 19 36.75 -45.17 8.26
CA PHE A 19 35.50 -45.18 9.03
C PHE A 19 34.73 -43.91 8.67
N GLY A 20 33.59 -44.05 8.00
CA GLY A 20 32.69 -42.93 7.74
C GLY A 20 31.90 -42.58 9.00
N ALA A 21 32.15 -41.42 9.58
CA ALA A 21 31.32 -40.87 10.65
C ALA A 21 30.23 -40.00 10.02
N LEU A 22 28.98 -40.50 10.01
CA LEU A 22 27.82 -39.67 9.69
C LEU A 22 27.54 -38.74 10.88
N MET A 23 28.09 -37.52 10.83
CA MET A 23 27.61 -36.42 11.65
C MET A 23 26.27 -35.94 11.07
N ALA A 24 25.17 -36.35 11.68
CA ALA A 24 23.85 -35.80 11.39
C ALA A 24 23.78 -34.37 11.91
N ALA A 25 24.15 -33.40 11.06
CA ALA A 25 23.99 -31.99 11.35
C ALA A 25 22.49 -31.63 11.28
N THR A 26 21.79 -31.82 12.39
CA THR A 26 20.44 -31.25 12.58
C THR A 26 20.57 -29.73 12.59
N LEU A 27 20.30 -29.10 11.44
CA LEU A 27 20.09 -27.66 11.38
C LEU A 27 18.84 -27.34 12.19
N THR A 28 19.03 -27.02 13.47
CA THR A 28 18.06 -26.24 14.22
C THR A 28 18.04 -24.86 13.59
N ILE A 29 17.17 -24.67 12.60
CA ILE A 29 16.80 -23.34 12.13
C ILE A 29 16.12 -22.68 13.32
N THR A 30 16.89 -21.92 14.07
CA THR A 30 16.34 -20.92 14.98
C THR A 30 15.76 -19.83 14.10
N THR A 31 14.52 -20.04 13.66
CA THR A 31 13.66 -18.90 13.35
C THR A 31 13.62 -18.07 14.62
N SER A 32 14.35 -16.95 14.63
CA SER A 32 13.86 -15.79 15.36
C SER A 32 12.36 -15.66 15.04
N PRO A 33 11.50 -15.25 15.98
CA PRO A 33 10.22 -14.70 15.56
C PRO A 33 10.56 -13.63 14.52
N ALA A 34 10.04 -13.76 13.31
CA ALA A 34 10.04 -12.64 12.40
C ALA A 34 9.31 -11.53 13.15
N LEU A 35 9.97 -10.40 13.37
CA LEU A 35 9.24 -9.19 13.73
C LEU A 35 8.30 -8.96 12.56
N ALA A 36 7.00 -8.90 12.83
CA ALA A 36 6.04 -8.68 11.78
C ALA A 36 6.35 -7.35 11.11
N GLY A 37 6.45 -7.40 9.79
CA GLY A 37 7.20 -6.45 8.99
C GLY A 37 6.67 -5.03 9.11
N ASP A 38 7.59 -4.11 9.26
CA ASP A 38 7.36 -2.70 8.97
C ASP A 38 7.38 -2.55 7.44
N PRO A 39 6.25 -2.33 6.74
CA PRO A 39 6.25 -2.25 5.28
C PRO A 39 6.88 -0.95 4.76
N PHE A 40 7.30 -0.05 5.65
CA PHE A 40 7.88 1.25 5.33
C PHE A 40 9.40 1.28 5.58
N ARG A 41 9.97 0.41 6.44
CA ARG A 41 11.36 0.52 6.93
C ARG A 41 12.14 -0.78 6.81
N ALA A 42 13.42 -0.66 6.44
CA ALA A 42 14.35 -1.79 6.38
C ALA A 42 15.57 -1.51 7.27
N GLY A 43 15.81 -2.38 8.25
CA GLY A 43 16.91 -2.31 9.22
C GLY A 43 16.63 -1.53 10.51
N ASP A 44 15.43 -0.95 10.65
CA ASP A 44 14.88 -0.37 11.89
C ASP A 44 13.37 -0.62 11.95
N GLU A 45 12.99 -1.90 11.78
CA GLU A 45 11.60 -2.35 11.65
C GLU A 45 10.80 -2.19 12.94
N ARG A 46 9.69 -1.44 12.88
CA ARG A 46 8.70 -1.38 13.95
C ARG A 46 7.67 -2.50 13.80
N ASN A 47 7.54 -3.32 14.85
CA ASN A 47 6.59 -4.44 14.86
C ASN A 47 5.13 -3.95 14.97
N ILE A 48 4.46 -3.83 13.82
CA ILE A 48 3.02 -3.51 13.72
C ILE A 48 2.11 -4.72 14.03
N GLY A 49 2.64 -5.94 13.88
CA GLY A 49 1.90 -7.19 14.06
C GLY A 49 1.60 -7.92 12.74
N PRO A 50 1.53 -9.27 12.75
CA PRO A 50 1.49 -10.05 11.53
C PRO A 50 0.19 -9.89 10.74
N HIS A 51 -0.94 -9.62 11.40
CA HIS A 51 -2.20 -9.44 10.71
C HIS A 51 -2.37 -7.99 10.22
N ALA A 52 -1.73 -7.02 10.87
CA ALA A 52 -1.55 -5.67 10.33
C ALA A 52 -0.66 -5.65 9.07
N GLU A 53 0.44 -6.42 9.05
CA GLU A 53 1.31 -6.61 7.87
C GLU A 53 0.55 -7.31 6.73
N GLU A 54 -0.11 -8.44 7.02
CA GLU A 54 -0.93 -9.21 6.07
C GLU A 54 -2.05 -8.36 5.45
N ALA A 55 -2.76 -7.57 6.28
CA ALA A 55 -3.78 -6.65 5.82
C ALA A 55 -3.21 -5.53 4.93
N PHE A 56 -2.04 -4.98 5.27
CA PHE A 56 -1.40 -3.91 4.51
C PHE A 56 -0.92 -4.39 3.14
N GLU A 57 -0.29 -5.57 3.07
CA GLU A 57 0.11 -6.16 1.78
C GLU A 57 -1.13 -6.48 0.92
N ALA A 58 -2.11 -7.21 1.46
CA ALA A 58 -3.32 -7.54 0.71
C ALA A 58 -4.03 -6.29 0.17
N PHE A 59 -4.17 -5.23 0.97
CA PHE A 59 -4.82 -3.98 0.55
C PHE A 59 -3.99 -3.21 -0.49
N PHE A 60 -2.74 -2.85 -0.18
CA PHE A 60 -2.01 -1.86 -0.98
C PHE A 60 -1.11 -2.47 -2.07
N LYS A 61 -0.58 -3.67 -1.86
CA LYS A 61 0.32 -4.37 -2.80
C LYS A 61 -0.47 -5.24 -3.76
N GLU A 62 -1.38 -6.05 -3.24
CA GLU A 62 -2.11 -7.04 -4.03
C GLU A 62 -3.44 -6.49 -4.57
N GLY A 63 -4.07 -5.57 -3.83
CA GLY A 63 -5.40 -5.05 -4.17
C GLY A 63 -6.51 -6.08 -3.91
N ASP A 64 -6.30 -7.00 -2.97
CA ASP A 64 -7.31 -7.91 -2.44
C ASP A 64 -7.98 -7.28 -1.20
N TYR A 65 -9.14 -6.66 -1.42
CA TYR A 65 -9.93 -6.09 -0.34
C TYR A 65 -10.72 -7.15 0.44
N VAL A 66 -10.78 -8.40 0.00
CA VAL A 66 -11.44 -9.50 0.71
C VAL A 66 -10.45 -10.13 1.69
N GLY A 67 -9.25 -10.48 1.22
CA GLY A 67 -8.13 -10.90 2.06
C GLY A 67 -7.75 -9.84 3.09
N ALA A 68 -7.63 -8.57 2.68
CA ALA A 68 -7.31 -7.49 3.61
C ALA A 68 -8.37 -7.29 4.71
N ARG A 69 -9.66 -7.47 4.41
CA ARG A 69 -10.72 -7.46 5.45
C ARG A 69 -10.59 -8.63 6.41
N ALA A 70 -10.34 -9.84 5.90
CA ALA A 70 -10.14 -11.01 6.74
C ALA A 70 -8.94 -10.84 7.69
N ALA A 71 -7.82 -10.30 7.19
CA ALA A 71 -6.65 -9.98 8.00
C ALA A 71 -6.92 -8.85 9.01
N LEU A 72 -7.63 -7.79 8.64
CA LEU A 72 -7.99 -6.70 9.56
C LEU A 72 -8.87 -7.16 10.72
N GLU A 73 -9.82 -8.06 10.51
CA GLU A 73 -10.64 -8.58 11.61
C GLU A 73 -9.83 -9.46 12.57
N LEU A 74 -8.80 -10.18 12.09
CA LEU A 74 -7.82 -10.83 12.97
C LEU A 74 -6.96 -9.81 13.72
N ALA A 75 -6.47 -8.77 13.04
CA ALA A 75 -5.65 -7.72 13.63
C ALA A 75 -6.41 -6.90 14.69
N LYS A 76 -7.74 -6.76 14.59
CA LYS A 76 -8.57 -6.14 15.64
C LYS A 76 -8.68 -6.98 16.92
N ASP A 77 -8.47 -8.30 16.84
CA ASP A 77 -8.44 -9.19 18.01
C ASP A 77 -7.02 -9.29 18.62
N SER A 78 -5.97 -9.32 17.80
CA SER A 78 -4.57 -9.50 18.26
C SER A 78 -3.77 -8.21 18.48
N GLU A 79 -4.06 -7.17 17.69
CA GLU A 79 -3.20 -6.02 17.43
C GLU A 79 -3.93 -4.67 17.63
N ALA A 80 -5.04 -4.65 18.38
CA ALA A 80 -5.91 -3.49 18.67
C ALA A 80 -5.24 -2.23 19.29
N GLY A 81 -3.92 -2.25 19.53
CA GLY A 81 -3.14 -1.08 19.90
C GLY A 81 -2.48 -0.37 18.71
N GLU A 82 -2.51 -0.95 17.51
CA GLU A 82 -1.85 -0.46 16.30
C GLU A 82 -2.79 0.46 15.49
N PRO A 83 -2.52 1.78 15.40
CA PRO A 83 -3.37 2.71 14.64
C PRO A 83 -3.43 2.44 13.13
N LEU A 84 -2.47 1.71 12.54
CA LEU A 84 -2.54 1.31 11.13
C LEU A 84 -3.75 0.39 10.87
N VAL A 85 -4.05 -0.56 11.77
CA VAL A 85 -5.21 -1.46 11.66
C VAL A 85 -6.51 -0.66 11.54
N HIS A 86 -6.69 0.32 12.42
CA HIS A 86 -7.88 1.15 12.47
C HIS A 86 -7.97 2.15 11.31
N SER A 87 -6.85 2.74 10.87
CA SER A 87 -6.87 3.65 9.71
C SER A 87 -7.11 2.92 8.39
N MET A 88 -6.65 1.67 8.24
CA MET A 88 -7.04 0.80 7.12
C MET A 88 -8.53 0.42 7.18
N ALA A 89 -9.05 0.01 8.35
CA ALA A 89 -10.46 -0.31 8.52
C ALA A 89 -11.38 0.90 8.25
N ALA A 90 -11.02 2.08 8.75
CA ALA A 90 -11.69 3.34 8.44
C ALA A 90 -11.67 3.65 6.93
N SER A 91 -10.55 3.37 6.25
CA SER A 91 -10.42 3.59 4.79
C SER A 91 -11.35 2.67 4.00
N MET A 92 -11.57 1.44 4.47
CA MET A 92 -12.54 0.52 3.87
C MET A 92 -13.98 0.98 4.14
N ALA A 93 -14.32 1.37 5.36
CA ALA A 93 -15.64 1.90 5.70
C ALA A 93 -16.03 3.12 4.83
N TYR A 94 -15.06 4.02 4.55
CA TYR A 94 -15.24 5.13 3.61
C TYR A 94 -15.54 4.66 2.17
N LEU A 95 -14.91 3.58 1.69
CA LEU A 95 -15.13 3.02 0.35
C LEU A 95 -16.44 2.26 0.20
N ASP A 96 -16.99 1.77 1.32
CA ASP A 96 -18.29 1.10 1.42
C ASP A 96 -19.46 2.09 1.63
N GLU A 97 -19.16 3.37 1.86
CA GLU A 97 -20.10 4.42 2.28
C GLU A 97 -20.75 4.15 3.67
N ASP A 98 -20.09 3.36 4.53
CA ASP A 98 -20.48 3.10 5.93
C ASP A 98 -19.92 4.19 6.86
N TRP A 99 -20.70 5.26 7.01
CA TRP A 99 -20.31 6.42 7.81
C TRP A 99 -20.30 6.17 9.32
N ASP A 100 -21.14 5.26 9.82
CA ASP A 100 -21.20 4.90 11.23
C ASP A 100 -19.94 4.10 11.63
N LYS A 101 -19.52 3.14 10.79
CA LYS A 101 -18.27 2.38 10.99
C LYS A 101 -17.03 3.23 10.74
N LEU A 102 -17.09 4.20 9.83
CA LEU A 102 -16.03 5.19 9.65
C LEU A 102 -15.81 6.03 10.92
N GLU A 103 -16.87 6.51 11.59
CA GLU A 103 -16.74 7.27 12.84
C GLU A 103 -16.09 6.43 13.95
N GLU A 104 -16.46 5.15 14.08
CA GLU A 104 -15.88 4.21 15.04
C GLU A 104 -14.38 3.99 14.81
N GLU A 105 -13.97 3.58 13.61
CA GLU A 105 -12.57 3.24 13.30
C GLU A 105 -11.67 4.50 13.30
N VAL A 106 -12.21 5.68 12.96
CA VAL A 106 -11.50 6.97 13.12
C VAL A 106 -11.29 7.31 14.61
N ALA A 107 -12.28 7.11 15.46
CA ALA A 107 -12.12 7.31 16.90
C ALA A 107 -11.08 6.35 17.49
N LEU A 108 -11.10 5.08 17.07
CA LEU A 108 -10.09 4.08 17.45
C LEU A 108 -8.68 4.52 16.99
N THR A 109 -8.51 4.85 15.71
CA THR A 109 -7.25 5.39 15.13
C THR A 109 -6.68 6.54 15.95
N ARG A 110 -7.53 7.50 16.36
CA ARG A 110 -7.09 8.65 17.17
C ARG A 110 -6.67 8.23 18.58
N SER A 111 -7.38 7.31 19.22
CA SER A 111 -7.09 6.86 20.60
C SER A 111 -5.84 5.97 20.71
N THR A 112 -5.59 5.11 19.72
CA THR A 112 -4.36 4.31 19.65
C THR A 112 -3.17 5.18 19.28
N ALA A 113 -3.34 6.17 18.38
CA ALA A 113 -2.31 7.18 18.10
C ALA A 113 -1.93 8.03 19.33
N GLU A 114 -2.92 8.48 20.12
CA GLU A 114 -2.67 9.23 21.37
C GLU A 114 -1.89 8.37 22.39
N THR A 115 -2.20 7.08 22.49
CA THR A 115 -1.46 6.13 23.33
C THR A 115 -0.04 5.89 22.82
N LEU A 116 0.13 5.78 21.50
CA LEU A 116 1.40 5.49 20.85
C LEU A 116 2.42 6.63 21.04
N LEU A 117 1.99 7.88 21.27
CA LEU A 117 2.86 9.02 21.58
C LEU A 117 3.81 8.79 22.78
N GLU A 118 3.45 7.92 23.74
CA GLU A 118 4.32 7.61 24.88
C GLU A 118 5.55 6.75 24.54
N THR A 119 5.49 5.99 23.44
CA THR A 119 6.50 4.97 23.09
C THR A 119 7.13 5.16 21.70
N ASP A 120 6.35 5.65 20.74
CA ASP A 120 6.77 6.01 19.39
C ASP A 120 6.09 7.33 18.97
N PRO A 121 6.63 8.48 19.43
CA PRO A 121 6.03 9.78 19.14
C PRO A 121 5.96 10.10 17.64
N LEU A 122 6.84 9.54 16.82
CA LEU A 122 6.80 9.73 15.36
C LEU A 122 5.50 9.16 14.78
N ARG A 123 5.20 7.89 15.04
CA ARG A 123 3.95 7.26 14.58
C ARG A 123 2.72 7.78 15.31
N GLY A 124 2.82 8.06 16.61
CA GLY A 124 1.74 8.72 17.35
C GLY A 124 1.33 10.07 16.72
N HIS A 125 2.29 10.86 16.23
CA HIS A 125 2.00 12.07 15.47
C HIS A 125 1.43 11.79 14.06
N ILE A 126 2.01 10.84 13.29
CA ILE A 126 1.49 10.43 11.97
C ILE A 126 0.00 10.03 12.06
N TYR A 127 -0.35 9.08 12.93
CA TYR A 127 -1.73 8.57 12.99
C TYR A 127 -2.71 9.53 13.65
N SER A 128 -2.24 10.44 14.51
CA SER A 128 -3.07 11.58 14.94
C SER A 128 -3.46 12.46 13.75
N ALA A 129 -2.53 12.73 12.83
CA ALA A 129 -2.81 13.49 11.61
C ALA A 129 -3.77 12.72 10.68
N VAL A 130 -3.56 11.42 10.47
CA VAL A 130 -4.45 10.56 9.67
C VAL A 130 -5.86 10.56 10.25
N GLY A 131 -6.03 10.29 11.55
CA GLY A 131 -7.34 10.25 12.21
C GLY A 131 -8.10 11.58 12.10
N ILE A 132 -7.44 12.72 12.34
CA ILE A 132 -8.07 14.05 12.19
C ILE A 132 -8.44 14.35 10.72
N PHE A 133 -7.63 13.90 9.75
CA PHE A 133 -7.94 14.06 8.33
C PHE A 133 -9.17 13.24 7.92
N MET A 134 -9.27 11.99 8.39
CA MET A 134 -10.40 11.10 8.12
C MET A 134 -11.68 11.53 8.83
N GLU A 135 -11.60 12.11 10.04
CA GLU A 135 -12.73 12.78 10.70
C GLU A 135 -13.25 13.95 9.88
N GLY A 136 -12.35 14.71 9.24
CA GLY A 136 -12.71 15.77 8.28
C GLY A 136 -13.47 15.23 7.07
N ALA A 137 -13.03 14.10 6.52
CA ALA A 137 -13.72 13.41 5.42
C ALA A 137 -15.11 12.90 5.86
N HIS A 138 -15.21 12.23 7.01
CA HIS A 138 -16.48 11.80 7.61
C HIS A 138 -17.46 12.97 7.73
N MET A 139 -17.02 14.08 8.35
CA MET A 139 -17.85 15.28 8.52
C MET A 139 -18.33 15.85 7.19
N MET A 140 -17.48 15.88 6.17
CA MET A 140 -17.84 16.36 4.83
C MET A 140 -18.86 15.45 4.13
N SER A 141 -18.77 14.12 4.30
CA SER A 141 -19.76 13.15 3.81
C SER A 141 -21.11 13.27 4.50
N THR A 142 -21.15 13.31 5.85
CA THR A 142 -22.41 13.23 6.60
C THR A 142 -23.10 14.57 6.82
N GLN A 143 -22.35 15.68 6.93
CA GLN A 143 -22.92 17.02 7.18
C GLN A 143 -22.94 17.91 5.93
N GLY A 144 -22.25 17.50 4.86
CA GLY A 144 -22.12 18.22 3.61
C GLY A 144 -21.06 19.33 3.64
N VAL A 145 -20.30 19.44 2.54
CA VAL A 145 -19.15 20.35 2.37
C VAL A 145 -19.37 21.74 2.99
N ALA A 146 -20.41 22.46 2.56
CA ALA A 146 -20.64 23.86 2.95
C ALA A 146 -20.87 24.09 4.45
N ARG A 147 -21.33 23.07 5.19
CA ARG A 147 -21.47 23.12 6.65
C ARG A 147 -20.16 22.77 7.36
N SER A 148 -19.38 21.87 6.75
CA SER A 148 -18.18 21.26 7.34
C SER A 148 -16.92 22.10 7.13
N THR A 149 -16.82 22.88 6.04
CA THR A 149 -15.63 23.67 5.66
C THR A 149 -14.99 24.47 6.80
N PRO A 150 -15.73 25.21 7.67
CA PRO A 150 -15.09 25.99 8.73
C PRO A 150 -14.38 25.13 9.78
N ALA A 151 -14.92 23.95 10.09
CA ALA A 151 -14.30 23.00 11.00
C ALA A 151 -13.14 22.26 10.32
N ALA A 152 -13.35 21.78 9.08
CA ALA A 152 -12.34 21.09 8.28
C ALA A 152 -11.05 21.92 8.11
N LEU A 153 -11.15 23.25 7.96
CA LEU A 153 -9.97 24.13 7.91
C LEU A 153 -9.20 24.18 9.24
N ALA A 154 -9.89 24.16 10.38
CA ALA A 154 -9.25 24.11 11.71
C ALA A 154 -8.69 22.71 12.03
N MET A 155 -9.28 21.66 11.47
CA MET A 155 -8.77 20.28 11.55
C MET A 155 -7.51 20.11 10.69
N LEU A 156 -7.50 20.68 9.47
CA LEU A 156 -6.32 20.68 8.60
C LEU A 156 -5.12 21.42 9.22
N GLN A 157 -5.36 22.47 10.02
CA GLN A 157 -4.31 23.12 10.81
C GLN A 157 -3.72 22.19 11.90
N GLN A 158 -4.54 21.35 12.54
CA GLN A 158 -4.06 20.34 13.49
C GLN A 158 -3.30 19.22 12.79
N VAL A 159 -3.78 18.75 11.63
CA VAL A 159 -3.09 17.80 10.74
C VAL A 159 -1.66 18.28 10.43
N PHE A 160 -1.51 19.51 9.92
CA PHE A 160 -0.18 20.07 9.64
C PHE A 160 0.66 20.27 10.90
N GLY A 161 0.03 20.55 12.06
CA GLY A 161 0.71 20.58 13.35
C GLY A 161 1.33 19.23 13.73
N HIS A 162 0.56 18.15 13.66
CA HIS A 162 1.04 16.80 13.98
C HIS A 162 2.11 16.33 12.98
N ILE A 163 1.91 16.51 11.67
CA ILE A 163 2.94 16.23 10.65
C ILE A 163 4.23 17.02 10.94
N GLY A 164 4.11 18.30 11.31
CA GLY A 164 5.26 19.14 11.64
C GLY A 164 5.98 18.78 12.95
N GLU A 165 5.34 18.07 13.89
CA GLU A 165 6.06 17.47 15.03
C GLU A 165 6.77 16.16 14.63
N ALA A 166 6.16 15.34 13.78
CA ALA A 166 6.80 14.14 13.23
C ALA A 166 8.06 14.49 12.40
N GLU A 167 7.98 15.51 11.53
CA GLU A 167 9.11 16.01 10.74
C GLU A 167 10.30 16.51 11.60
N LYS A 168 10.10 16.84 12.89
CA LYS A 168 11.19 17.22 13.81
C LYS A 168 11.89 16.01 14.44
N ILE A 169 11.23 14.85 14.46
CA ILE A 169 11.76 13.60 15.03
C ILE A 169 12.59 12.89 13.96
N ASP A 170 11.99 12.68 12.78
CA ASP A 170 12.70 12.25 11.58
C ASP A 170 11.96 12.76 10.32
N SER A 171 12.53 13.77 9.66
CA SER A 171 12.00 14.34 8.41
C SER A 171 12.16 13.42 7.20
N THR A 172 12.98 12.37 7.31
CA THR A 172 13.29 11.41 6.24
C THR A 172 12.58 10.06 6.42
N ASP A 173 11.77 9.92 7.47
CA ASP A 173 11.04 8.69 7.77
C ASP A 173 10.09 8.27 6.60
N PRO A 174 10.10 7.00 6.18
CA PRO A 174 9.35 6.60 4.99
C PRO A 174 7.82 6.59 5.15
N GLU A 175 7.32 6.21 6.32
CA GLU A 175 5.87 6.17 6.61
C GLU A 175 5.31 7.60 6.67
N LEU A 176 6.03 8.50 7.35
CA LEU A 176 5.73 9.93 7.38
C LEU A 176 5.68 10.52 5.98
N ASN A 177 6.73 10.29 5.16
CA ASN A 177 6.83 10.90 3.85
C ASN A 177 5.87 10.29 2.82
N LEU A 178 5.52 9.01 2.96
CA LEU A 178 4.44 8.37 2.21
C LEU A 178 3.08 9.04 2.54
N VAL A 179 2.69 9.04 3.81
CA VAL A 179 1.41 9.61 4.27
C VAL A 179 1.32 11.09 3.91
N LYS A 180 2.35 11.88 4.23
CA LYS A 180 2.41 13.31 3.90
C LYS A 180 2.34 13.56 2.39
N GLY A 181 3.06 12.76 1.59
CA GLY A 181 3.04 12.88 0.12
C GLY A 181 1.66 12.67 -0.48
N PHE A 182 0.94 11.63 -0.06
CA PHE A 182 -0.45 11.39 -0.50
C PHE A 182 -1.42 12.51 -0.05
N MET A 183 -1.25 13.03 1.16
CA MET A 183 -2.09 14.14 1.68
C MET A 183 -1.82 15.46 0.93
N ASP A 184 -0.54 15.81 0.71
CA ASP A 184 -0.13 16.98 -0.08
C ASP A 184 -0.70 16.91 -1.51
N LEU A 185 -0.60 15.75 -2.18
CA LEU A 185 -1.18 15.54 -3.51
C LEU A 185 -2.70 15.70 -3.52
N MET A 186 -3.42 15.13 -2.54
CA MET A 186 -4.88 15.23 -2.47
C MET A 186 -5.35 16.68 -2.27
N LEU A 187 -4.62 17.47 -1.48
CA LEU A 187 -4.92 18.88 -1.22
C LEU A 187 -4.61 19.76 -2.44
N ALA A 188 -3.47 19.54 -3.10
CA ALA A 188 -3.01 20.34 -4.24
C ALA A 188 -4.04 20.44 -5.39
N VAL A 189 -4.87 19.42 -5.61
CA VAL A 189 -5.91 19.40 -6.66
C VAL A 189 -6.95 20.53 -6.49
N ASN A 190 -7.21 20.98 -5.26
CA ASN A 190 -8.29 21.94 -4.96
C ASN A 190 -7.85 23.16 -4.13
N LEU A 191 -6.68 23.12 -3.50
CA LEU A 191 -6.28 24.05 -2.44
C LEU A 191 -4.79 24.42 -2.59
N PRO A 192 -4.43 25.73 -2.52
CA PRO A 192 -3.05 26.20 -2.68
C PRO A 192 -2.24 26.04 -1.37
N PHE A 193 -2.32 24.86 -0.74
CA PHE A 193 -1.60 24.54 0.50
C PHE A 193 -0.29 23.79 0.25
N SER A 194 -0.25 22.94 -0.79
CA SER A 194 0.88 22.06 -1.10
C SER A 194 1.20 22.14 -2.60
N ASN A 195 2.49 22.10 -2.93
CA ASN A 195 2.96 21.99 -4.30
C ASN A 195 3.00 20.50 -4.69
N PRO A 196 2.31 20.03 -5.75
CA PRO A 196 2.28 18.61 -6.08
C PRO A 196 3.63 18.09 -6.56
N GLU A 197 4.46 18.92 -7.20
CA GLU A 197 5.86 18.58 -7.52
C GLU A 197 6.71 18.34 -6.26
N ASP A 198 6.58 19.15 -5.19
CA ASP A 198 7.27 18.93 -3.91
C ASP A 198 6.79 17.63 -3.22
N ALA A 199 5.54 17.22 -3.47
CA ALA A 199 4.98 15.97 -2.94
C ALA A 199 5.47 14.75 -3.74
N ILE A 200 5.63 14.88 -5.05
CA ILE A 200 6.24 13.88 -5.93
C ILE A 200 7.72 13.67 -5.56
N GLU A 201 8.50 14.74 -5.39
CA GLU A 201 9.90 14.65 -4.98
C GLU A 201 10.04 13.94 -3.63
N ARG A 202 9.20 14.29 -2.65
CA ARG A 202 9.12 13.63 -1.33
C ARG A 202 8.84 12.13 -1.44
N LEU A 203 7.81 11.74 -2.19
CA LEU A 203 7.47 10.34 -2.41
C LEU A 203 8.63 9.58 -3.08
N SER A 204 9.33 10.21 -4.02
CA SER A 204 10.45 9.59 -4.75
C SER A 204 11.73 9.46 -3.94
N GLN A 205 11.99 10.35 -2.97
CA GLN A 205 13.22 10.35 -2.17
C GLN A 205 13.09 9.53 -0.88
N TYR A 206 11.91 9.53 -0.26
CA TYR A 206 11.70 8.98 1.08
C TYR A 206 10.54 7.98 1.18
N GLY A 207 9.55 8.06 0.28
CA GLY A 207 8.36 7.21 0.33
C GLY A 207 8.68 5.72 0.16
N ASN A 208 8.15 4.90 1.07
CA ASN A 208 8.23 3.44 1.01
C ASN A 208 6.90 2.86 1.52
N PRO A 209 6.42 1.69 1.04
CA PRO A 209 7.03 0.82 0.03
C PRO A 209 6.97 1.41 -1.39
N SER A 210 7.88 0.96 -2.25
CA SER A 210 8.09 1.51 -3.60
C SER A 210 6.83 1.50 -4.46
N TYR A 211 6.08 0.40 -4.47
CA TYR A 211 4.84 0.29 -5.27
C TYR A 211 3.81 1.37 -4.89
N LEU A 212 3.70 1.70 -3.60
CA LEU A 212 2.73 2.66 -3.09
C LEU A 212 3.23 4.11 -3.28
N ALA A 213 4.53 4.36 -3.09
CA ALA A 213 5.15 5.64 -3.41
C ALA A 213 5.04 5.98 -4.90
N TYR A 214 5.41 5.05 -5.80
CA TYR A 214 5.29 5.22 -7.25
C TYR A 214 3.84 5.32 -7.73
N ARG A 215 2.90 4.61 -7.09
CA ARG A 215 1.46 4.82 -7.30
C ARG A 215 1.04 6.27 -6.97
N GLY A 216 1.53 6.84 -5.87
CA GLY A 216 1.30 8.24 -5.52
C GLY A 216 1.88 9.21 -6.55
N ILE A 217 3.14 9.00 -6.96
CA ILE A 217 3.83 9.79 -7.99
C ILE A 217 3.05 9.77 -9.32
N ALA A 218 2.62 8.59 -9.77
CA ALA A 218 1.84 8.42 -10.99
C ALA A 218 0.48 9.15 -10.94
N LEU A 219 -0.18 9.19 -9.78
CA LEU A 219 -1.40 9.99 -9.57
C LEU A 219 -1.10 11.51 -9.65
N GLY A 220 0.00 11.97 -9.06
CA GLY A 220 0.44 13.36 -9.12
C GLY A 220 0.73 13.82 -10.54
N TYR A 221 1.60 13.11 -11.27
CA TYR A 221 1.90 13.42 -12.67
C TYR A 221 0.66 13.32 -13.58
N ARG A 222 -0.24 12.35 -13.34
CA ARG A 222 -1.52 12.24 -14.07
C ARG A 222 -2.34 13.54 -13.96
N ASP A 223 -2.43 14.12 -12.77
CA ASP A 223 -3.29 15.28 -12.52
C ASP A 223 -2.61 16.62 -12.82
N LEU A 224 -1.27 16.65 -12.84
CA LEU A 224 -0.47 17.70 -13.51
C LEU A 224 -0.56 17.67 -15.05
N GLY A 225 -1.05 16.57 -15.63
CA GLY A 225 -1.14 16.39 -17.09
C GLY A 225 0.13 15.79 -17.73
N GLN A 226 1.13 15.43 -16.93
CA GLN A 226 2.40 14.85 -17.32
C GLN A 226 2.26 13.34 -17.62
N MET A 227 1.62 13.01 -18.75
CA MET A 227 1.33 11.61 -19.11
C MET A 227 2.57 10.69 -19.22
N PRO A 228 3.72 11.12 -19.79
CA PRO A 228 4.91 10.26 -19.88
C PRO A 228 5.48 9.92 -18.49
N ASP A 229 5.66 10.94 -17.64
CA ASP A 229 6.21 10.78 -16.29
C ASP A 229 5.26 9.94 -15.40
N ALA A 230 3.95 10.07 -15.60
CA ALA A 230 2.94 9.23 -14.96
C ALA A 230 2.99 7.76 -15.44
N MET A 231 3.33 7.53 -16.71
CA MET A 231 3.44 6.18 -17.28
C MET A 231 4.68 5.46 -16.73
N GLU A 232 5.83 6.13 -16.69
CA GLU A 232 7.05 5.59 -16.08
C GLU A 232 6.81 5.25 -14.60
N ALA A 233 6.15 6.14 -13.85
CA ALA A 233 5.83 5.89 -12.45
C ALA A 233 4.85 4.72 -12.23
N VAL A 234 3.80 4.54 -13.05
CA VAL A 234 2.91 3.36 -12.89
C VAL A 234 3.61 2.06 -13.31
N GLU A 235 4.58 2.11 -14.22
CA GLU A 235 5.41 0.95 -14.58
C GLU A 235 6.38 0.58 -13.45
N GLN A 236 7.05 1.54 -12.81
CA GLN A 236 7.86 1.30 -11.59
C GLN A 236 7.02 0.74 -10.43
N ALA A 237 5.76 1.17 -10.28
CA ALA A 237 4.86 0.55 -9.30
C ALA A 237 4.56 -0.92 -9.65
N LEU A 238 4.29 -1.21 -10.94
CA LEU A 238 4.01 -2.57 -11.43
C LEU A 238 5.23 -3.51 -11.39
N GLU A 239 6.46 -3.02 -11.36
CA GLU A 239 7.65 -3.87 -11.13
C GLU A 239 7.65 -4.52 -9.74
N THR A 240 7.03 -3.89 -8.74
CA THR A 240 6.99 -4.38 -7.35
C THR A 240 5.59 -4.80 -6.87
N ALA A 241 4.54 -4.48 -7.62
CA ALA A 241 3.16 -4.94 -7.41
C ALA A 241 2.52 -5.40 -8.76
N PRO A 242 3.01 -6.49 -9.39
CA PRO A 242 2.75 -6.82 -10.80
C PRO A 242 1.33 -7.30 -11.14
N GLU A 243 0.54 -7.63 -10.12
CA GLU A 243 -0.85 -8.13 -10.25
C GLU A 243 -1.90 -7.15 -9.70
N ASN A 244 -1.48 -5.97 -9.24
CA ASN A 244 -2.37 -4.99 -8.59
C ASN A 244 -3.41 -4.39 -9.56
N PRO A 245 -4.72 -4.60 -9.33
CA PRO A 245 -5.77 -4.11 -10.24
C PRO A 245 -5.93 -2.59 -10.26
N GLU A 246 -5.57 -1.89 -9.18
CA GLU A 246 -5.62 -0.43 -9.15
C GLU A 246 -4.50 0.22 -9.98
N LEU A 247 -3.34 -0.45 -10.10
CA LEU A 247 -2.28 -0.03 -11.02
C LEU A 247 -2.68 -0.26 -12.49
N PHE A 248 -3.36 -1.36 -12.82
CA PHE A 248 -3.93 -1.54 -14.15
C PHE A 248 -4.99 -0.48 -14.47
N TYR A 249 -5.89 -0.19 -13.52
CA TYR A 249 -6.88 0.88 -13.66
C TYR A 249 -6.24 2.26 -13.81
N LEU A 250 -5.13 2.56 -13.11
CA LEU A 250 -4.38 3.79 -13.29
C LEU A 250 -3.75 3.86 -14.69
N LYS A 251 -3.07 2.80 -15.13
CA LYS A 251 -2.49 2.73 -16.49
C LYS A 251 -3.56 2.83 -17.59
N ALA A 252 -4.74 2.24 -17.38
CA ALA A 252 -5.90 2.37 -18.27
C ALA A 252 -6.38 3.83 -18.41
N GLN A 253 -6.37 4.61 -17.32
CA GLN A 253 -6.68 6.05 -17.35
C GLN A 253 -5.63 6.86 -18.11
N LEU A 254 -4.34 6.51 -18.00
CA LEU A 254 -3.24 7.18 -18.72
C LEU A 254 -3.38 6.97 -20.22
N HIS A 255 -3.48 5.70 -20.68
CA HIS A 255 -3.73 5.39 -22.08
C HIS A 255 -4.98 6.12 -22.62
N ARG A 256 -6.08 6.19 -21.85
CA ARG A 256 -7.28 6.95 -22.26
C ARG A 256 -7.01 8.44 -22.44
N ARG A 257 -6.19 9.05 -21.57
CA ARG A 257 -5.82 10.48 -21.67
C ARG A 257 -4.87 10.75 -22.86
N GLN A 258 -4.21 9.71 -23.38
CA GLN A 258 -3.40 9.75 -24.61
C GLN A 258 -4.18 9.34 -25.88
N GLU A 259 -5.51 9.11 -25.75
CA GLU A 259 -6.41 8.60 -26.81
C GLU A 259 -6.11 7.16 -27.30
N GLU A 260 -5.20 6.46 -26.60
CA GLU A 260 -4.78 5.06 -26.83
C GLU A 260 -5.89 4.09 -26.41
N THR A 261 -6.93 4.01 -27.25
CA THR A 261 -8.21 3.37 -26.94
C THR A 261 -8.07 1.87 -26.65
N ASP A 262 -7.31 1.13 -27.48
CA ASP A 262 -7.20 -0.32 -27.35
C ASP A 262 -6.38 -0.73 -26.11
N ASP A 263 -5.22 -0.08 -25.88
CA ASP A 263 -4.38 -0.31 -24.70
C ASP A 263 -5.08 0.10 -23.40
N SER A 264 -5.85 1.20 -23.44
CA SER A 264 -6.71 1.62 -22.34
C SER A 264 -7.74 0.54 -21.99
N VAL A 265 -8.45 0.01 -22.99
CA VAL A 265 -9.45 -1.05 -22.80
C VAL A 265 -8.82 -2.33 -22.29
N ALA A 266 -7.64 -2.73 -22.80
CA ALA A 266 -6.92 -3.90 -22.33
C ALA A 266 -6.51 -3.79 -20.85
N MET A 267 -6.06 -2.62 -20.40
CA MET A 267 -5.72 -2.39 -18.99
C MET A 267 -6.97 -2.26 -18.10
N PHE A 268 -8.09 -1.73 -18.61
CA PHE A 268 -9.38 -1.79 -17.93
C PHE A 268 -9.87 -3.24 -17.75
N ASP A 269 -9.72 -4.08 -18.77
CA ASP A 269 -10.07 -5.50 -18.69
C ASP A 269 -9.18 -6.24 -17.68
N LYS A 270 -7.86 -6.02 -17.70
CA LYS A 270 -6.96 -6.62 -16.70
C LYS A 270 -7.29 -6.18 -15.26
N ALA A 271 -7.78 -4.95 -15.05
CA ALA A 271 -8.28 -4.53 -13.74
C ALA A 271 -9.60 -5.24 -13.33
N LEU A 272 -10.46 -5.57 -14.31
CA LEU A 272 -11.74 -6.25 -14.09
C LEU A 272 -11.63 -7.78 -13.95
N GLU A 273 -10.48 -8.39 -14.28
CA GLU A 273 -10.18 -9.78 -13.92
C GLU A 273 -10.26 -10.01 -12.40
N TYR A 274 -9.95 -8.97 -11.60
CA TYR A 274 -9.98 -8.95 -10.14
C TYR A 274 -11.30 -8.38 -9.58
N ALA A 275 -12.35 -8.21 -10.41
CA ALA A 275 -13.56 -7.47 -10.03
C ALA A 275 -14.32 -8.01 -8.79
N ALA A 276 -14.10 -9.27 -8.42
CA ALA A 276 -14.70 -9.91 -7.23
C ALA A 276 -13.99 -9.53 -5.91
N GLN A 277 -12.68 -9.27 -5.92
CA GLN A 277 -11.91 -8.86 -4.75
C GLN A 277 -11.83 -7.33 -4.55
N LEU A 278 -12.57 -6.57 -5.36
CA LEU A 278 -12.60 -5.10 -5.37
C LEU A 278 -13.90 -4.55 -4.78
N PRO A 279 -13.88 -3.37 -4.13
CA PRO A 279 -15.10 -2.72 -3.64
C PRO A 279 -16.12 -2.51 -4.76
N PRO A 280 -17.42 -2.80 -4.54
CA PRO A 280 -18.47 -2.62 -5.55
C PRO A 280 -18.55 -1.20 -6.13
N SER A 281 -18.16 -0.19 -5.34
CA SER A 281 -18.00 1.22 -5.74
C SER A 281 -16.88 1.40 -6.77
N LEU A 282 -15.71 0.79 -6.53
CA LEU A 282 -14.54 0.83 -7.42
C LEU A 282 -14.78 -0.01 -8.69
N THR A 283 -15.26 -1.25 -8.59
CA THR A 283 -15.57 -2.11 -9.75
C THR A 283 -16.55 -1.43 -10.71
N ARG A 284 -17.61 -0.80 -10.18
CA ARG A 284 -18.58 0.00 -10.97
C ARG A 284 -17.90 1.19 -11.67
N LYS A 285 -16.93 1.84 -11.02
CA LYS A 285 -16.18 2.96 -11.59
C LYS A 285 -15.26 2.51 -12.74
N ILE A 286 -14.49 1.44 -12.55
CA ILE A 286 -13.60 0.84 -13.56
C ILE A 286 -14.41 0.45 -14.81
N TYR A 287 -15.51 -0.30 -14.64
CA TYR A 287 -16.38 -0.69 -15.75
C TYR A 287 -16.98 0.52 -16.48
N LYS A 288 -17.53 1.49 -15.73
CA LYS A 288 -18.13 2.69 -16.32
C LYS A 288 -17.11 3.50 -17.11
N GLU A 289 -15.87 3.56 -16.65
CA GLU A 289 -14.76 4.23 -17.35
C GLU A 289 -14.31 3.47 -18.61
N LYS A 290 -14.26 2.14 -18.59
CA LYS A 290 -14.03 1.29 -19.78
C LYS A 290 -15.11 1.53 -20.85
N CYS A 291 -16.38 1.44 -20.48
CA CYS A 291 -17.50 1.67 -21.39
C CYS A 291 -17.50 3.09 -21.98
N ARG A 292 -17.05 4.10 -21.19
CA ARG A 292 -16.84 5.47 -21.67
C ARG A 292 -15.69 5.58 -22.68
N THR A 293 -14.61 4.82 -22.54
CA THR A 293 -13.54 4.71 -23.55
C THR A 293 -14.09 4.15 -24.87
N LEU A 294 -14.94 3.12 -24.79
CA LEU A 294 -15.64 2.51 -25.93
C LEU A 294 -16.77 3.39 -26.52
N GLY A 295 -16.90 4.66 -26.09
CA GLY A 295 -17.88 5.62 -26.61
C GLY A 295 -19.30 5.49 -26.06
N GLY A 296 -19.58 4.54 -25.15
CA GLY A 296 -20.91 4.34 -24.56
C GLY A 296 -21.42 5.56 -23.78
N SER A 297 -22.75 5.76 -23.69
CA SER A 297 -23.32 6.94 -23.03
C SER A 297 -23.15 6.90 -21.50
N HIS A 298 -23.25 8.05 -20.82
CA HIS A 298 -23.16 8.09 -19.34
C HIS A 298 -24.23 7.21 -18.68
N GLU A 299 -25.45 7.21 -19.23
CA GLU A 299 -26.59 6.42 -18.75
C GLU A 299 -26.37 4.93 -19.03
N THR A 300 -26.00 4.59 -20.26
CA THR A 300 -25.68 3.22 -20.70
C THR A 300 -24.59 2.60 -19.83
N CYS A 301 -23.42 3.26 -19.74
CA CYS A 301 -22.29 2.78 -18.94
C CYS A 301 -22.59 2.77 -17.43
N GLY A 302 -23.46 3.67 -16.95
CA GLY A 302 -23.92 3.68 -15.57
C GLY A 302 -24.81 2.47 -15.24
N LYS A 303 -25.68 2.08 -16.17
CA LYS A 303 -26.50 0.87 -16.04
C LYS A 303 -25.66 -0.39 -16.16
N GLU A 304 -24.87 -0.55 -17.23
CA GLU A 304 -24.07 -1.76 -17.48
C GLU A 304 -23.09 -2.05 -16.34
N ALA A 305 -22.43 -1.01 -15.80
CA ALA A 305 -21.56 -1.16 -14.62
C ALA A 305 -22.31 -1.57 -13.34
N SER A 306 -23.60 -1.26 -13.24
CA SER A 306 -24.46 -1.65 -12.11
C SER A 306 -25.00 -3.06 -12.28
N ASP A 307 -25.41 -3.42 -13.51
CA ASP A 307 -25.84 -4.77 -13.88
C ASP A 307 -24.67 -5.77 -13.68
N PHE A 308 -23.45 -5.43 -14.13
CA PHE A 308 -22.22 -6.22 -13.94
C PHE A 308 -21.88 -6.49 -12.47
N VAL A 309 -21.84 -5.44 -11.63
CA VAL A 309 -21.59 -5.60 -10.19
C VAL A 309 -22.71 -6.42 -9.52
N ALA A 310 -23.95 -6.27 -9.97
CA ALA A 310 -25.07 -7.08 -9.49
C ALA A 310 -25.04 -8.53 -9.99
N GLU A 311 -24.20 -8.90 -10.96
CA GLU A 311 -23.98 -10.29 -11.39
C GLU A 311 -22.86 -10.98 -10.59
N LEU A 312 -21.78 -10.26 -10.25
CA LEU A 312 -20.70 -10.76 -9.38
C LEU A 312 -21.25 -11.25 -8.02
N GLY A 313 -22.11 -10.44 -7.37
CA GLY A 313 -22.82 -10.81 -6.13
C GLY A 313 -23.92 -11.87 -6.28
N LYS A 314 -23.92 -12.65 -7.37
CA LYS A 314 -24.72 -13.88 -7.55
C LYS A 314 -23.86 -15.13 -7.82
N SER A 315 -22.53 -14.98 -7.92
CA SER A 315 -21.57 -16.08 -8.13
C SER A 315 -20.92 -16.58 -6.82
N GLU A 316 -21.30 -15.98 -5.70
CA GLU A 316 -20.91 -16.32 -4.31
C GLU A 316 -22.03 -17.11 -3.60
#